data_AF-A0A432S5M6-F1
#
_entry.id   AF-A0A432S5M6-F1
#
_cell.length_a   1.000
_cell.length_b   1.000
_cell.length_c   1.000
_cell.angle_alpha   90.00
_cell.angle_beta   90.00
_cell.angle_gamma   90.00
#
_symmetry.space_group_name_H-M   'P 1'
#
loop_
_entity.id
_entity.type
_entity.pdbx_description
1 polymer ?
#
loop_
_entity_poly.entity_id
_entity_poly.type
_entity_poly.pdbx_seq_one_letter_code
_entity_poly.pdbx_strand_id
1 'polypeptide(L)' 'AEIAGLMAAANKAIANMQAKGFSAYSGKEGFYPVQGFAVAAGKYAVCIAGNYGVFLELDKADFDKTFELLAP' A
#
# COMPACT_ATOMS: atom_id res chain seq x y z
N ALA A 1 -17.44 -6.84 7.37
CA ALA A 1 -16.82 -5.56 6.99
C ALA A 1 -15.88 -5.04 8.08
N GLU A 2 -16.29 -5.04 9.35
CA GLU A 2 -15.50 -4.54 10.49
C GLU A 2 -14.07 -5.14 10.60
N ILE A 3 -13.95 -6.47 10.62
CA ILE A 3 -12.63 -7.14 10.69
C ILE A 3 -11.73 -6.76 9.51
N ALA A 4 -12.27 -6.67 8.30
CA ALA A 4 -11.51 -6.24 7.13
C ALA A 4 -11.02 -4.79 7.25
N GLY A 5 -11.84 -3.90 7.81
CA GLY A 5 -11.46 -2.52 8.13
C GLY A 5 -10.34 -2.45 9.16
N LEU A 6 -10.42 -3.25 10.24
CA LEU A 6 -9.36 -3.34 11.26
C LEU A 6 -8.05 -3.86 10.66
N MET A 7 -8.10 -4.88 9.78
CA MET A 7 -6.91 -5.40 9.10
C MET A 7 -6.29 -4.37 8.15
N ALA A 8 -7.10 -3.62 7.40
CA ALA A 8 -6.61 -2.55 6.54
C ALA A 8 -5.93 -1.42 7.35
N ALA A 9 -6.52 -1.04 8.48
CA ALA A 9 -5.94 -0.05 9.39
C ALA A 9 -4.61 -0.53 10.00
N ALA A 10 -4.56 -1.79 10.44
CA ALA A 10 -3.33 -2.40 10.96
C ALA A 10 -2.22 -2.44 9.89
N ASN A 11 -2.54 -2.87 8.66
CA ASN A 11 -1.56 -2.89 7.57
C ASN A 11 -1.05 -1.48 7.23
N LYS A 12 -1.91 -0.46 7.23
CA LYS A 12 -1.49 0.94 7.03
C LYS A 12 -0.57 1.43 8.16
N ALA A 13 -0.83 1.03 9.41
CA ALA A 13 0.03 1.37 10.53
C ALA A 13 1.42 0.72 10.41
N ILE A 14 1.47 -0.57 10.02
CA ILE A 14 2.73 -1.29 9.77
C ILE A 14 3.50 -0.64 8.60
N ALA A 15 2.82 -0.29 7.50
CA ALA A 15 3.44 0.38 6.36
C ALA A 15 4.07 1.72 6.77
N ASN A 16 3.38 2.52 7.58
CA ASN A 16 3.92 3.78 8.12
C ASN A 16 5.14 3.55 9.04
N MET A 17 5.11 2.50 9.86
CA MET A 17 6.26 2.14 10.70
C MET A 17 7.48 1.80 9.83
N GLN A 18 7.29 1.01 8.77
CA GLN A 18 8.36 0.67 7.82
C GLN A 18 8.87 1.88 7.04
N ALA A 19 7.97 2.77 6.58
CA ALA A 19 8.34 4.01 5.88
C ALA A 19 9.24 4.91 6.74
N LYS A 20 8.91 5.05 8.04
CA LYS A 20 9.75 5.79 9.00
C LYS A 20 11.11 5.11 9.19
N GLY A 21 11.12 3.79 9.37
CA GLY A 21 12.36 3.02 9.50
C GLY A 21 13.26 3.13 8.28
N PHE A 22 12.68 3.05 7.08
CA PHE A 22 13.40 3.21 5.81
C PHE A 22 13.98 4.63 5.67
N SER A 23 13.21 5.65 6.04
CA SER A 23 13.69 7.03 6.01
C SER A 23 14.88 7.22 6.96
N ALA A 24 14.81 6.67 8.17
CA ALA A 24 15.91 6.72 9.14
C ALA A 24 17.16 5.95 8.66
N TYR A 25 16.98 4.81 8.00
CA TYR A 25 18.08 3.99 7.49
C TYR A 25 18.76 4.59 6.24
N SER A 26 17.97 5.12 5.30
CA SER A 26 18.46 5.55 3.99
C SER A 26 18.76 7.06 3.89
N GLY A 27 18.26 7.86 4.84
CA GLY A 27 18.28 9.32 4.76
C GLY A 27 17.35 9.91 3.69
N LYS A 28 16.54 9.09 3.01
CA LYS A 28 15.57 9.55 2.02
C LYS A 28 14.23 9.83 2.67
N GLU A 29 13.64 10.98 2.36
CA GLU A 29 12.33 11.40 2.87
C GLU A 29 11.21 11.21 1.83
N GLY A 30 9.96 11.51 2.21
CA GLY A 30 8.79 11.45 1.32
C GLY A 30 7.96 10.17 1.39
N PHE A 31 8.34 9.20 2.21
CA PHE A 31 7.63 7.92 2.34
C PHE A 31 6.51 7.92 3.41
N TYR A 32 6.50 8.91 4.31
CA TYR A 32 5.50 9.06 5.38
C TYR A 32 4.79 10.42 5.25
N PRO A 33 3.45 10.48 5.46
CA PRO A 33 2.55 9.35 5.67
C PRO A 33 2.31 8.55 4.38
N VAL A 34 2.22 7.23 4.51
CA VAL A 34 1.91 6.32 3.40
C VAL A 34 0.51 6.63 2.86
N GLN A 35 0.44 7.01 1.59
CA GLN A 35 -0.81 7.39 0.89
C GLN A 35 -1.60 6.17 0.40
N GLY A 36 -0.88 5.12 -0.01
CA GLY A 36 -1.44 3.86 -0.45
C GLY A 36 -0.44 2.72 -0.25
N PHE A 37 -0.93 1.48 -0.26
CA PHE A 37 -0.09 0.30 -0.11
C PHE A 37 -0.67 -0.87 -0.90
N ALA A 38 0.20 -1.80 -1.29
CA ALA A 38 -0.19 -3.05 -1.92
C ALA A 38 0.07 -4.23 -0.98
N VAL A 39 -0.85 -5.18 -0.95
CA VAL A 39 -0.67 -6.47 -0.27
C VAL A 39 -0.72 -7.57 -1.33
N ALA A 40 0.41 -8.24 -1.53
CA ALA A 40 0.52 -9.37 -2.44
C ALA A 40 0.25 -10.69 -1.67
N ALA A 41 -0.61 -11.54 -2.22
CA ALA A 41 -0.89 -12.87 -1.69
C ALA A 41 -1.21 -13.86 -2.81
N GLY A 42 -0.38 -14.90 -2.95
CA GLY A 42 -0.56 -15.92 -3.98
C GLY A 42 -0.37 -15.34 -5.39
N LYS A 43 -1.43 -15.40 -6.21
CA LYS A 43 -1.42 -14.90 -7.60
C LYS A 43 -1.91 -13.46 -7.75
N TYR A 44 -2.40 -12.85 -6.67
CA TYR A 44 -3.03 -11.53 -6.73
C TYR A 44 -2.36 -10.55 -5.78
N ALA A 45 -2.46 -9.28 -6.12
CA ALA A 45 -2.19 -8.17 -5.22
C ALA A 45 -3.44 -7.32 -5.05
N VAL A 46 -3.64 -6.79 -3.85
CA VAL A 46 -4.65 -5.76 -3.58
C VAL A 46 -3.92 -4.45 -3.39
N CYS A 47 -4.20 -3.47 -4.26
CA CYS A 47 -3.69 -2.10 -4.13
C CYS A 47 -4.76 -1.22 -3.52
N ILE A 48 -4.42 -0.52 -2.43
CA ILE A 48 -5.34 0.32 -1.66
C ILE A 48 -4.79 1.74 -1.65
N ALA A 49 -5.58 2.70 -2.12
CA ALA A 49 -5.26 4.12 -2.02
C ALA A 49 -6.56 4.94 -1.90
N GLY A 50 -6.54 5.99 -1.06
CA GLY A 50 -7.74 6.77 -0.77
C GLY A 50 -8.90 5.90 -0.29
N ASN A 51 -10.02 5.93 -1.02
CA ASN A 51 -11.23 5.15 -0.75
C ASN A 51 -11.41 3.94 -1.68
N TYR A 52 -10.39 3.63 -2.49
CA TYR A 52 -10.44 2.57 -3.50
C TYR A 52 -9.50 1.42 -3.15
N GLY A 53 -9.94 0.21 -3.48
CA GLY A 53 -9.13 -1.00 -3.43
C GLY A 53 -9.35 -1.81 -4.70
N VAL A 54 -8.27 -2.16 -5.41
CA VAL A 54 -8.33 -2.94 -6.66
C VAL A 54 -7.51 -4.21 -6.55
N PHE A 55 -8.00 -5.28 -7.17
CA PHE A 55 -7.29 -6.54 -7.30
C PHE A 55 -6.55 -6.58 -8.64
N LEU A 56 -5.28 -6.97 -8.60
CA LEU A 56 -4.43 -7.17 -9.77
C LEU A 56 -3.91 -8.60 -9.77
N GLU A 57 -3.82 -9.21 -10.95
CA GLU A 57 -3.00 -10.40 -11.14
C GLU A 57 -1.52 -9.99 -11.08
N LEU A 58 -0.74 -10.61 -10.18
CA LEU A 58 0.64 -10.19 -9.88
C LEU A 58 1.56 -10.26 -11.10
N ASP A 59 1.36 -11.25 -11.98
CA ASP A 59 2.16 -11.46 -13.18
C ASP A 59 1.89 -10.45 -14.30
N LYS A 60 0.81 -9.66 -14.17
CA LYS A 60 0.37 -8.64 -15.12
C LYS A 60 0.31 -7.25 -14.50
N ALA A 61 0.63 -7.12 -13.20
CA ALA A 61 0.46 -5.90 -12.45
C ALA A 61 1.54 -4.87 -12.81
N ASP A 62 1.09 -3.69 -13.24
CA ASP A 62 1.90 -2.48 -13.31
C ASP A 62 1.54 -1.61 -12.09
N PHE A 63 2.36 -1.70 -11.04
CA PHE A 63 2.08 -1.01 -9.78
C PHE A 63 2.20 0.51 -9.91
N ASP A 64 3.15 1.00 -10.70
CA ASP A 64 3.34 2.43 -10.90
C ASP A 64 2.10 3.02 -11.57
N LYS A 65 1.67 2.43 -12.70
CA LYS A 65 0.45 2.85 -13.38
C LYS A 65 -0.80 2.68 -12.54
N THR A 66 -0.87 1.63 -11.72
CA THR A 66 -2.01 1.41 -10.83
C THR A 66 -2.07 2.50 -9.77
N PHE A 67 -0.96 2.83 -9.11
CA PHE A 67 -0.97 3.90 -8.11
C PHE A 67 -1.08 5.29 -8.71
N GLU A 68 -0.66 5.53 -9.96
CA GLU A 68 -1.00 6.74 -10.71
C GLU A 68 -2.52 6.88 -10.90
N LEU A 69 -3.22 5.79 -11.24
CA LEU A 69 -4.66 5.78 -11.43
C LEU A 69 -5.45 5.89 -10.11
N LEU A 70 -4.89 5.37 -9.03
CA LEU A 70 -5.52 5.37 -7.70
C LEU A 70 -5.15 6.60 -6.86
N ALA A 71 -4.12 7.34 -7.24
CA ALA A 71 -3.75 8.59 -6.59
C ALA A 71 -4.94 9.58 -6.68
N PRO A 72 -5.24 10.29 -5.58
CA PRO A 72 -6.31 11.28 -5.56
C PRO A 72 -6.07 12.47 -6.50
#